data_AF-A0A059BQN5-F1
#
_entry.id   AF-A0A059BQN5-F1
#
_cell.length_a   1.000
_cell.length_b   1.000
_cell.length_c   1.000
_cell.angle_alpha   90.00
_cell.angle_beta   90.00
_cell.angle_gamma   90.00
#
_symmetry.space_group_name_H-M   'P 1'
#
loop_
_entity.id
_entity.type
_entity.pdbx_description
1 polymer ?
#
loop_
_entity_poly.entity_id
_entity_poly.type
_entity_poly.pdbx_seq_one_letter_code
_entity_poly.pdbx_strand_id
1 'polypeptide(L)'
;MSDCGECADCKSKKSNLCSKLPFRVSPRMPRYETSRFKDLNGEVLYPFLFVSSFIEYTVVDVAHVTKIDPAIAPNRACLIGCGVSTGVGAAWRTASVEAGSTVVIFGLGLIGLAV
;
A
#
# COMPACT_ATOMS: atom_id res chain seq x y z
N MET A 1 -0.58 3.67 -0.47
CA MET A 1 0.50 4.43 -1.13
C MET A 1 1.27 5.18 -0.05
N SER A 2 2.47 5.67 -0.35
CA SER A 2 3.22 6.52 0.58
C SER A 2 2.42 7.77 0.97
N ASP A 3 2.57 8.20 2.21
CA ASP A 3 2.05 9.47 2.70
C ASP A 3 3.13 10.19 3.51
N CYS A 4 3.70 11.26 2.94
CA CYS A 4 4.70 12.06 3.63
C CYS A 4 4.10 13.16 4.52
N GLY A 5 2.79 13.41 4.44
CA GLY A 5 2.08 14.44 5.21
C GLY A 5 2.35 15.90 4.81
N GLU A 6 3.34 16.16 3.93
CA GLU A 6 3.82 17.53 3.69
C GLU A 6 3.70 18.02 2.24
N CYS A 7 3.64 17.10 1.26
CA CYS A 7 3.53 17.47 -0.16
C CYS A 7 2.11 17.92 -0.55
N ALA A 8 1.99 18.57 -1.72
CA ALA A 8 0.71 19.10 -2.19
C ALA A 8 -0.37 18.02 -2.33
N ASP A 9 -0.01 16.83 -2.83
CA ASP A 9 -0.94 15.71 -2.96
C ASP A 9 -1.37 15.13 -1.62
N CYS A 10 -0.44 14.95 -0.67
CA CYS A 10 -0.76 14.48 0.69
C CYS A 10 -1.69 15.46 1.43
N LYS A 11 -1.58 16.76 1.15
CA LYS A 11 -2.46 17.78 1.73
C LYS A 11 -3.77 17.95 0.96
N SER A 12 -3.89 17.34 -0.21
CA SER A 12 -5.07 17.41 -1.06
C SER A 12 -6.13 16.41 -0.62
N LYS A 13 -7.41 16.78 -0.75
CA LYS A 13 -8.53 15.84 -0.57
C LYS A 13 -8.84 15.03 -1.83
N LYS A 14 -8.12 15.29 -2.93
CA LYS A 14 -8.39 14.70 -4.26
C LYS A 14 -7.38 13.62 -4.66
N SER A 15 -6.23 13.53 -3.99
CA SER A 15 -5.14 12.63 -4.35
C SER A 15 -4.71 11.81 -3.15
N ASN A 16 -4.27 10.58 -3.41
CA ASN A 16 -3.57 9.72 -2.47
C ASN A 16 -2.19 9.30 -3.02
N LEU A 17 -1.69 10.00 -4.04
CA LEU A 17 -0.42 9.71 -4.70
C LEU A 17 0.62 10.75 -4.29
N CYS A 18 1.46 10.43 -3.31
CA CYS A 18 2.48 11.33 -2.81
C CYS A 18 3.50 11.74 -3.89
N SER A 19 3.59 13.03 -4.23
CA SER A 19 4.59 13.53 -5.18
C SER A 19 6.03 13.52 -4.67
N LYS A 20 6.27 13.55 -3.34
CA LYS A 20 7.64 13.48 -2.78
C LYS A 20 8.21 12.07 -2.79
N LEU A 21 7.36 11.05 -2.65
CA LEU A 21 7.74 9.65 -2.62
C LEU A 21 6.87 8.87 -3.61
N PRO A 22 6.97 9.17 -4.92
CA PRO A 22 6.08 8.59 -5.91
C PRO A 22 6.24 7.08 -5.99
N PHE A 23 5.13 6.40 -6.32
CA PHE A 23 5.17 4.98 -6.61
C PHE A 23 6.05 4.72 -7.83
N ARG A 24 7.02 3.83 -7.66
CA ARG A 24 7.83 3.29 -8.75
C ARG A 24 8.20 1.86 -8.42
N VAL A 25 8.22 0.99 -9.43
CA VAL A 25 8.83 -0.33 -9.27
C VAL A 25 10.34 -0.12 -9.29
N SER A 26 11.00 -0.27 -8.14
CA SER A 26 12.42 -0.06 -7.97
C SER A 26 13.03 -1.19 -7.13
N PRO A 27 14.23 -1.67 -7.47
CA PRO A 27 14.93 -2.68 -6.68
C PRO A 27 15.59 -2.09 -5.41
N ARG A 28 15.20 -0.89 -4.97
CA ARG A 28 15.89 -0.12 -3.92
C ARG A 28 14.89 0.62 -3.03
N MET A 29 15.29 0.92 -1.80
CA MET A 29 14.47 1.72 -0.87
C MET A 29 14.32 3.18 -1.34
N PRO A 30 13.20 3.86 -1.03
CA PRO A 30 12.83 5.10 -1.71
C PRO A 30 13.65 6.34 -1.34
N ARG A 31 14.23 6.44 -0.13
CA ARG A 31 15.03 7.63 0.29
C ARG A 31 16.53 7.53 -0.01
N TYR A 32 17.12 6.38 0.29
CA TYR A 32 18.58 6.20 0.24
C TYR A 32 19.04 5.34 -0.94
N GLU A 33 18.12 4.93 -1.80
CA GLU A 33 18.39 4.08 -2.98
C GLU A 33 19.32 2.89 -2.70
N THR A 34 19.19 2.30 -1.52
CA THR A 34 19.97 1.16 -1.05
C THR A 34 19.03 0.05 -0.60
N SER A 35 19.53 -1.19 -0.55
CA SER A 35 18.80 -2.28 0.11
C SER A 35 19.11 -2.32 1.61
N ARG A 36 18.23 -2.97 2.37
CA ARG A 36 18.47 -3.36 3.77
C ARG A 36 18.60 -4.87 3.93
N PHE A 37 18.52 -5.60 2.83
CA PHE A 37 18.46 -7.06 2.82
C PHE A 37 19.69 -7.64 2.13
N LYS A 38 20.24 -8.66 2.75
CA LYS A 38 21.28 -9.51 2.18
C LYS A 38 20.90 -10.97 2.39
N ASP A 39 21.34 -11.83 1.49
CA ASP A 39 21.23 -13.27 1.66
C ASP A 39 22.31 -13.80 2.63
N LEU A 40 22.36 -15.12 2.79
CA LEU A 40 23.34 -15.78 3.66
C LEU A 40 24.79 -15.65 3.16
N ASN A 41 24.99 -15.41 1.86
CA ASN A 41 26.30 -15.21 1.24
C ASN A 41 26.74 -13.74 1.25
N GLY A 42 25.88 -12.84 1.74
CA GLY A 42 26.12 -11.40 1.75
C GLY A 42 25.73 -10.68 0.45
N GLU A 43 25.13 -11.38 -0.51
CA GLU A 43 24.59 -10.81 -1.74
C GLU A 43 23.37 -9.94 -1.44
N VAL A 44 23.22 -8.84 -2.17
CA VAL A 44 22.13 -7.89 -1.95
C VAL A 44 20.81 -8.48 -2.47
N LEU A 45 19.82 -8.57 -1.58
CA LEU A 45 18.45 -8.90 -1.96
C LEU A 45 17.67 -7.61 -2.21
N TYR A 46 16.83 -7.58 -3.24
CA TYR A 46 16.08 -6.37 -3.60
C TYR A 46 14.76 -6.26 -2.85
N PRO A 47 14.45 -5.10 -2.21
CA PRO A 47 13.14 -4.86 -1.66
C PRO A 47 12.06 -4.85 -2.76
N PHE A 48 10.85 -5.26 -2.38
CA PHE A 48 9.68 -5.21 -3.26
C PHE A 48 8.60 -4.29 -2.69
N LEU A 49 8.10 -3.39 -3.54
CA LEU A 49 7.04 -2.41 -3.24
C LEU A 49 7.27 -1.62 -1.94
N PHE A 50 8.54 -1.41 -1.57
CA PHE A 50 8.96 -0.67 -0.36
C PHE A 50 8.49 -1.24 0.99
N VAL A 51 7.92 -2.46 0.99
CA VAL A 51 7.43 -3.15 2.20
C VAL A 51 8.16 -4.47 2.42
N SER A 52 8.33 -5.29 1.37
CA SER A 52 9.00 -6.61 1.45
C SER A 52 8.52 -7.47 2.62
N SER A 53 7.25 -7.88 2.62
CA SER A 53 6.59 -8.51 3.77
C SER A 53 6.79 -10.02 3.91
N PHE A 54 7.58 -10.66 3.04
CA PHE A 54 7.82 -12.12 3.06
C PHE A 54 9.11 -12.48 3.80
N ILE A 55 9.31 -11.85 4.96
CA ILE A 55 10.47 -11.99 5.85
C ILE A 55 10.01 -11.70 7.28
N GLU A 56 10.68 -12.26 8.28
CA GLU A 56 10.31 -12.05 9.70
C GLU A 56 10.49 -10.61 10.17
N TYR A 57 11.48 -9.91 9.60
CA TYR A 57 11.77 -8.50 9.92
C TYR A 57 11.99 -7.71 8.64
N THR A 58 11.29 -6.59 8.50
CA THR A 58 11.46 -5.66 7.38
C THR A 58 11.79 -4.25 7.86
N VAL A 59 12.42 -3.46 7.00
CA VAL A 59 12.69 -2.04 7.21
C VAL A 59 11.89 -1.25 6.19
N VAL A 60 11.05 -0.35 6.65
CA VAL A 60 10.19 0.49 5.81
C VAL A 60 10.45 1.96 6.09
N ASP A 61 10.14 2.80 5.10
CA ASP A 61 10.10 4.24 5.33
C ASP A 61 8.90 4.59 6.22
N VAL A 62 9.04 5.60 7.09
CA VAL A 62 7.92 6.07 7.92
C VAL A 62 6.69 6.48 7.09
N ALA A 63 6.89 6.95 5.86
CA ALA A 63 5.80 7.29 4.94
C ALA A 63 5.03 6.08 4.39
N HIS A 64 5.54 4.85 4.58
CA HIS A 64 4.92 3.60 4.10
C HIS A 64 4.34 2.74 5.23
N VAL A 65 4.27 3.28 6.45
CA VAL A 65 3.71 2.58 7.61
C VAL A 65 2.64 3.43 8.28
N THR A 66 1.53 2.78 8.59
CA THR A 66 0.43 3.40 9.33
C THR A 66 0.20 2.62 10.61
N LYS A 67 0.23 3.32 11.74
CA LYS A 67 -0.16 2.74 13.03
C LYS A 67 -1.66 2.48 13.02
N ILE A 68 -2.07 1.26 13.36
CA ILE A 68 -3.47 0.85 13.51
C ILE A 68 -3.80 0.59 14.98
N ASP A 69 -5.10 0.43 15.26
CA ASP A 69 -5.58 0.04 16.58
C ASP A 69 -5.01 -1.34 16.98
N PRO A 70 -4.32 -1.46 18.13
CA PRO A 70 -3.74 -2.73 18.59
C PRO A 70 -4.78 -3.82 18.90
N ALA A 71 -6.06 -3.48 19.05
CA ALA A 71 -7.14 -4.46 19.22
C ALA A 71 -7.45 -5.25 17.94
N ILE A 72 -7.03 -4.76 16.77
CA ILE A 72 -7.27 -5.44 15.49
C ILE A 72 -6.24 -6.53 15.29
N ALA A 73 -6.70 -7.78 15.18
CA ALA A 73 -5.82 -8.93 14.96
C ALA A 73 -5.00 -8.78 13.65
N PRO A 74 -3.66 -8.94 13.67
CA PRO A 74 -2.81 -8.74 12.49
C PRO A 74 -3.17 -9.61 11.29
N ASN A 75 -3.63 -10.84 11.52
CA ASN A 75 -4.05 -11.79 10.47
C ASN A 75 -5.29 -11.33 9.69
N ARG A 76 -6.04 -10.35 10.19
CA ARG A 76 -7.15 -9.70 9.47
C ARG A 76 -6.73 -8.32 8.95
N ALA A 77 -5.99 -7.57 9.76
CA ALA A 77 -5.50 -6.24 9.40
C ALA A 77 -4.67 -6.24 8.13
N CYS A 78 -3.90 -7.30 7.86
CA CYS A 78 -3.06 -7.43 6.67
C CYS A 78 -3.84 -7.26 5.35
N LEU A 79 -5.12 -7.65 5.30
CA LEU A 79 -5.96 -7.53 4.10
C LEU A 79 -6.24 -6.06 3.71
N ILE A 80 -6.22 -5.15 4.70
CA ILE A 80 -6.40 -3.70 4.52
C ILE A 80 -5.14 -3.07 3.91
N GLY A 81 -3.98 -3.72 3.98
CA GLY A 81 -2.72 -3.20 3.43
C GLY A 81 -2.71 -3.08 1.91
N CYS A 82 -3.58 -3.81 1.19
CA CYS A 82 -3.68 -3.72 -0.27
C CYS A 82 -5.09 -4.05 -0.77
N GLY A 83 -5.42 -5.34 -0.91
CA GLY A 83 -6.53 -5.80 -1.74
C GLY A 83 -7.91 -5.29 -1.31
N VAL A 84 -8.23 -5.39 -0.03
CA VAL A 84 -9.56 -4.97 0.47
C VAL A 84 -9.75 -3.46 0.33
N SER A 85 -8.76 -2.67 0.78
CA SER A 85 -8.81 -1.20 0.66
C SER A 85 -8.88 -0.74 -0.79
N THR A 86 -8.23 -1.47 -1.71
CA THR A 86 -8.29 -1.18 -3.15
C THR A 86 -9.71 -1.39 -3.70
N GLY A 87 -10.35 -2.52 -3.37
CA GLY A 87 -11.73 -2.81 -3.82
C GLY A 87 -12.74 -1.81 -3.27
N VAL A 88 -12.75 -1.63 -1.93
CA VAL A 88 -13.64 -0.68 -1.25
C VAL A 88 -13.43 0.75 -1.77
N GLY A 89 -12.16 1.16 -1.94
CA GLY A 89 -11.81 2.47 -2.48
C GLY A 89 -12.28 2.66 -3.93
N ALA A 90 -12.14 1.63 -4.77
CA ALA A 90 -12.60 1.67 -6.16
C ALA A 90 -14.11 1.92 -6.23
N ALA A 91 -14.91 1.23 -5.41
CA ALA A 91 -16.36 1.38 -5.38
C ALA A 91 -16.78 2.75 -4.81
N TRP A 92 -16.30 3.06 -3.60
CA TRP A 92 -16.82 4.16 -2.80
C TRP A 92 -16.19 5.52 -3.16
N ARG A 93 -14.91 5.56 -3.51
CA ARG A 93 -14.19 6.81 -3.78
C ARG A 93 -14.02 7.09 -5.26
N THR A 94 -13.61 6.08 -6.04
CA THR A 94 -13.29 6.29 -7.46
C THR A 94 -14.55 6.27 -8.33
N ALA A 95 -15.33 5.19 -8.26
CA ALA A 95 -16.58 5.06 -9.00
C ALA A 95 -17.73 5.85 -8.36
N SER A 96 -17.62 6.18 -7.07
CA SER A 96 -18.63 6.92 -6.30
C SER A 96 -20.03 6.27 -6.42
N VAL A 97 -20.08 4.95 -6.26
CA VAL A 97 -21.33 4.18 -6.37
C VAL A 97 -22.38 4.71 -5.38
N GLU A 98 -23.58 5.00 -5.89
CA GLU A 98 -24.71 5.48 -5.10
C GLU A 98 -25.70 4.35 -4.78
N ALA A 99 -26.46 4.50 -3.70
CA ALA A 99 -27.50 3.54 -3.32
C ALA A 99 -28.54 3.38 -4.44
N GLY A 100 -28.88 2.13 -4.78
CA GLY A 100 -29.81 1.81 -5.87
C GLY A 100 -29.15 1.65 -7.25
N SER A 101 -27.84 1.88 -7.37
CA SER A 101 -27.09 1.63 -8.62
C SER A 101 -27.01 0.14 -8.94
N THR A 102 -27.01 -0.20 -10.25
CA THR A 102 -26.62 -1.53 -10.74
C THR A 102 -25.14 -1.51 -11.12
N VAL A 103 -24.34 -2.39 -10.51
CA VAL A 103 -22.88 -2.45 -10.70
C VAL A 103 -22.47 -3.77 -11.35
N VAL A 104 -21.49 -3.72 -12.26
CA VAL A 104 -20.85 -4.91 -12.84
C VAL A 104 -19.40 -4.98 -12.40
N ILE A 105 -18.98 -6.12 -11.87
CA ILE A 105 -17.61 -6.37 -11.40
C ILE A 105 -16.99 -7.44 -12.29
N PHE A 106 -15.89 -7.09 -12.97
CA PHE A 106 -15.14 -8.04 -13.80
C PHE A 106 -13.98 -8.63 -12.97
N GLY A 107 -14.15 -9.89 -12.54
CA GLY A 107 -13.17 -10.64 -11.77
C GLY A 107 -13.52 -10.75 -10.27
N LEU A 108 -13.55 -11.96 -9.74
CA LEU A 108 -13.99 -12.28 -8.38
C LEU A 108 -12.84 -12.74 -7.48
N GLY A 109 -11.66 -12.14 -7.66
CA GLY A 109 -10.53 -12.30 -6.74
C GLY A 109 -10.66 -11.39 -5.51
N LEU A 110 -9.60 -11.31 -4.69
CA LEU A 110 -9.58 -10.53 -3.45
C LEU A 110 -10.09 -9.08 -3.62
N ILE A 111 -9.66 -8.38 -4.67
CA ILE A 111 -10.05 -6.98 -4.92
C ILE A 111 -11.52 -6.89 -5.33
N GLY A 112 -11.95 -7.75 -6.26
CA GLY A 112 -13.31 -7.73 -6.79
C GLY A 112 -14.37 -8.11 -5.76
N LEU A 113 -14.07 -9.05 -4.86
CA LEU A 113 -14.95 -9.43 -3.74
C LEU A 113 -15.04 -8.36 -2.65
N ALA A 114 -14.16 -7.35 -2.66
CA ALA A 114 -14.16 -6.25 -1.70
C ALA A 114 -14.87 -4.98 -2.21
N VAL A 115 -15.38 -4.99 -3.44
CA VAL A 115 -16.25 -3.96 -4.03
C VAL A 115 -17.67 -4.15 -3.48
#